data_AF-A0A940U9S5-F1
#
_entry.id   AF-A0A940U9S5-F1
#
_cell.length_a   1.000
_cell.length_b   1.000
_cell.length_c   1.000
_cell.angle_alpha   90.00
_cell.angle_beta   90.00
_cell.angle_gamma   90.00
#
_symmetry.space_group_name_H-M   'P 1'
#
loop_
_entity.id
_entity.type
_entity.pdbx_description
1 polymer ?
#
loop_
_entity_poly.entity_id
_entity_poly.type
_entity_poly.pdbx_seq_one_letter_code
_entity_poly.pdbx_strand_id
1 'polypeptide(L)'
;MIFVDPSAFLAIENRLDAHHSRALSLRNAWLKKGQNLVTSDYVLDESYTIIRLRAGHPVVVQFGETIWNSQLLRTIYVTPEIIEESFFPFRKRGNSPLWNRGVRKDFGASRSDDAELSTLVFPDPATLLGNRCGRLWVP
;
A
#
# COMPACT_ATOMS: atom_id res chain seq x y z
N MET A 1 0.71 -19.58 0.62
CA MET A 1 0.33 -18.31 1.27
C MET A 1 1.15 -17.20 0.65
N ILE A 2 0.52 -16.09 0.27
CA ILE A 2 1.18 -14.94 -0.36
C ILE A 2 0.93 -13.71 0.50
N PHE A 3 2.00 -13.02 0.91
CA PHE A 3 1.88 -11.76 1.64
C PHE A 3 1.70 -10.60 0.65
N VAL A 4 0.69 -9.76 0.89
CA VAL A 4 0.32 -8.60 0.06
C VAL A 4 0.81 -7.34 0.77
N ASP A 5 1.61 -6.55 0.07
CA ASP A 5 2.20 -5.31 0.53
C ASP A 5 1.39 -4.08 0.05
N PRO A 6 1.69 -2.86 0.52
CA PRO A 6 0.98 -1.65 0.09
C PRO A 6 1.12 -1.42 -1.43
N SER A 7 2.30 -1.72 -2.00
CA SER A 7 2.56 -1.49 -3.42
C SER A 7 1.65 -2.34 -4.31
N ALA A 8 1.37 -3.58 -3.93
CA ALA A 8 0.42 -4.44 -4.63
C ALA A 8 -1.02 -3.89 -4.56
N PHE A 9 -1.47 -3.39 -3.40
CA PHE A 9 -2.78 -2.73 -3.30
C PHE A 9 -2.88 -1.53 -4.24
N LEU A 10 -1.87 -0.65 -4.20
CA LEU A 10 -1.85 0.54 -5.04
C LEU A 10 -1.84 0.19 -6.53
N ALA A 11 -1.01 -0.77 -6.95
CA ALA A 11 -0.98 -1.21 -8.34
C ALA A 11 -2.30 -1.86 -8.78
N ILE A 12 -2.95 -2.64 -7.91
CA ILE A 12 -4.24 -3.29 -8.22
C ILE A 12 -5.36 -2.26 -8.32
N GLU A 13 -5.41 -1.27 -7.43
CA GLU A 13 -6.51 -0.30 -7.39
C GLU A 13 -6.33 0.83 -8.43
N ASN A 14 -5.09 1.23 -8.74
CA ASN A 14 -4.80 2.29 -9.71
C ASN A 14 -4.63 1.75 -11.12
N ARG A 15 -5.59 2.03 -12.00
CA ARG A 15 -5.56 1.60 -13.41
C ARG A 15 -4.47 2.27 -14.24
N LEU A 16 -4.02 3.44 -13.82
CA LEU A 16 -2.95 4.20 -14.48
C LEU A 16 -1.57 3.76 -13.97
N ASP A 17 -1.52 2.88 -12.96
CA ASP A 17 -0.25 2.33 -12.49
C ASP A 17 0.37 1.44 -13.58
N ALA A 18 1.66 1.65 -13.85
CA ALA A 18 2.39 0.89 -14.86
C ALA A 18 2.41 -0.61 -14.58
N HIS A 19 2.22 -1.02 -13.33
CA HIS A 19 2.17 -2.41 -12.90
C HIS A 19 0.76 -2.97 -12.74
N HIS A 20 -0.29 -2.19 -13.03
CA HIS A 20 -1.69 -2.58 -12.81
C HIS A 20 -2.05 -3.93 -13.44
N SER A 21 -1.79 -4.09 -14.74
CA SER A 21 -2.10 -5.30 -15.49
C SER A 21 -1.37 -6.53 -14.95
N ARG A 22 -0.10 -6.36 -14.58
CA ARG A 22 0.73 -7.42 -14.00
C ARG A 22 0.24 -7.81 -12.61
N ALA A 23 -0.05 -6.83 -11.75
CA ALA A 23 -0.52 -7.08 -10.39
C ALA A 23 -1.87 -7.81 -10.38
N LEU A 24 -2.82 -7.39 -11.23
CA LEU A 24 -4.09 -8.08 -11.41
C LEU A 24 -3.94 -9.51 -11.91
N SER A 25 -3.09 -9.70 -12.93
CA SER A 25 -2.84 -11.03 -13.51
C SER A 25 -2.29 -12.00 -12.48
N LEU A 26 -1.33 -11.53 -11.68
CA LEU A 26 -0.72 -12.32 -10.62
C LEU A 26 -1.72 -12.64 -9.50
N ARG A 27 -2.47 -11.64 -8.99
CA ARG A 27 -3.57 -11.85 -8.02
C ARG A 27 -4.50 -12.96 -8.49
N ASN A 28 -5.02 -12.84 -9.70
CA ASN A 28 -5.96 -13.82 -10.26
C ASN A 28 -5.32 -15.20 -10.42
N ALA A 29 -4.04 -15.28 -10.81
CA ALA A 29 -3.33 -16.54 -10.91
C ALA A 29 -3.15 -17.22 -9.55
N TRP A 30 -2.87 -16.46 -8.48
CA TRP A 30 -2.74 -17.02 -7.13
C TRP A 30 -4.08 -17.46 -6.56
N LEU A 31 -5.14 -16.68 -6.76
CA LEU A 31 -6.50 -17.07 -6.36
C LEU A 31 -6.96 -18.35 -7.06
N LYS A 32 -6.72 -18.47 -8.38
CA LYS A 32 -7.02 -19.70 -9.14
C LYS A 32 -6.23 -20.92 -8.65
N LYS A 33 -5.02 -20.71 -8.11
CA LYS A 33 -4.19 -21.76 -7.50
C LYS A 33 -4.58 -22.06 -6.05
N GLY A 34 -5.68 -21.49 -5.54
CA GLY A 34 -6.13 -21.67 -4.16
C GLY A 34 -5.16 -21.10 -3.11
N GLN A 35 -4.34 -20.11 -3.48
CA GLN A 35 -3.42 -19.49 -2.53
C GLN A 35 -4.14 -18.48 -1.65
N ASN A 36 -3.94 -18.62 -0.33
CA ASN A 36 -4.40 -17.63 0.63
C ASN A 36 -3.55 -16.36 0.52
N LEU A 37 -4.20 -15.22 0.32
CA LEU A 37 -3.58 -13.91 0.42
C LEU A 37 -3.66 -13.45 1.88
N VAL A 38 -2.55 -12.92 2.39
CA VAL A 38 -2.47 -12.38 3.75
C VAL A 38 -1.84 -10.99 3.71
N THR A 39 -2.22 -10.13 4.65
CA THR A 39 -1.58 -8.83 4.86
C THR A 39 -1.52 -8.52 6.36
N SER A 40 -0.86 -7.43 6.76
CA SER A 40 -0.88 -6.97 8.15
C SER A 40 -1.72 -5.71 8.33
N ASP A 41 -2.16 -5.46 9.56
CA ASP A 41 -2.76 -4.20 9.98
C ASP A 41 -1.86 -2.98 9.68
N TYR A 42 -0.54 -3.10 9.85
CA TYR A 42 0.43 -2.06 9.46
C TYR A 42 0.46 -1.78 7.95
N VAL A 43 0.38 -2.82 7.11
CA VAL A 43 0.32 -2.65 5.66
C VAL A 43 -0.98 -1.95 5.25
N LEU A 44 -2.09 -2.28 5.91
CA LEU A 44 -3.36 -1.61 5.66
C LEU A 44 -3.32 -0.15 6.10
N ASP A 45 -2.73 0.17 7.25
CA ASP A 45 -2.56 1.55 7.71
C ASP A 45 -1.76 2.43 6.72
N GLU A 46 -0.63 1.90 6.22
CA GLU A 46 0.16 2.58 5.19
C GLU A 46 -0.64 2.75 3.89
N SER A 47 -1.35 1.69 3.46
CA SER A 47 -2.18 1.72 2.26
C SER A 47 -3.30 2.77 2.37
N TYR A 48 -3.97 2.83 3.51
CA TYR A 48 -5.02 3.82 3.77
C TYR A 48 -4.47 5.24 3.74
N THR A 49 -3.33 5.46 4.38
CA THR A 49 -2.66 6.77 4.40
C THR A 49 -2.30 7.21 2.97
N ILE A 50 -1.68 6.33 2.17
CA ILE A 50 -1.31 6.66 0.79
C ILE A 50 -2.54 6.94 -0.08
N ILE A 51 -3.56 6.08 -0.01
CA ILE A 51 -4.80 6.25 -0.80
C ILE A 51 -5.51 7.54 -0.38
N ARG A 52 -5.59 7.83 0.91
CA ARG A 52 -6.18 9.06 1.42
C ARG A 52 -5.48 10.29 0.88
N LEU A 53 -4.15 10.32 0.91
CA LEU A 53 -3.35 11.45 0.44
C LEU A 53 -3.45 11.64 -1.08
N ARG A 54 -3.56 10.55 -1.85
CA ARG A 54 -3.55 10.61 -3.32
C ARG A 54 -4.94 10.73 -3.95
N ALA A 55 -5.98 10.21 -3.30
CA ALA A 55 -7.32 10.06 -3.88
C ALA A 55 -8.46 10.51 -2.94
N GLY A 56 -8.15 10.98 -1.73
CA GLY A 56 -9.12 11.58 -0.83
C GLY A 56 -9.88 10.61 0.08
N HIS A 57 -10.68 11.18 0.98
CA HIS A 57 -11.44 10.46 2.01
C HIS A 57 -12.41 9.40 1.45
N PRO A 58 -13.26 9.72 0.46
CA PRO A 58 -14.29 8.76 0.04
C PRO A 58 -13.69 7.47 -0.52
N VAL A 59 -12.57 7.59 -1.23
CA VAL A 59 -11.92 6.45 -1.88
C VAL A 59 -11.27 5.51 -0.88
N VAL A 60 -10.58 6.05 0.14
CA VAL A 60 -10.00 5.20 1.19
C VAL A 60 -11.06 4.48 2.01
N VAL A 61 -12.21 5.10 2.27
CA VAL A 61 -13.32 4.44 2.97
C VAL A 61 -13.85 3.28 2.15
N GLN A 62 -14.12 3.50 0.86
CA GLN A 62 -14.58 2.43 -0.03
C GLN A 62 -13.57 1.27 -0.13
N PHE A 63 -12.29 1.59 -0.25
CA PHE A 63 -11.22 0.59 -0.25
C PHE A 63 -11.20 -0.20 1.07
N GLY A 64 -11.22 0.50 2.21
CA GLY A 64 -11.22 -0.12 3.54
C GLY A 64 -12.43 -1.03 3.78
N GLU A 65 -13.63 -0.58 3.42
CA GLU A 65 -14.84 -1.41 3.49
C GLU A 65 -14.75 -2.67 2.62
N THR A 66 -14.11 -2.57 1.47
CA THR A 66 -13.91 -3.73 0.60
C THR A 66 -12.96 -4.74 1.24
N ILE A 67 -11.83 -4.27 1.74
CA ILE A 67 -10.85 -5.13 2.40
C ILE A 67 -11.49 -5.81 3.63
N TRP A 68 -12.25 -5.05 4.41
CA TRP A 68 -12.96 -5.57 5.59
C TRP A 68 -13.96 -6.67 5.26
N ASN A 69 -14.69 -6.52 4.15
CA ASN A 69 -15.69 -7.50 3.71
C ASN A 69 -15.10 -8.59 2.80
N SER A 70 -13.80 -8.57 2.52
CA SER A 70 -13.15 -9.52 1.63
C SER A 70 -13.00 -10.89 2.29
N GLN A 71 -13.39 -11.94 1.57
CA GLN A 71 -13.06 -13.33 1.92
C GLN A 71 -11.76 -13.82 1.27
N LEU A 72 -11.16 -12.99 0.40
CA LEU A 72 -9.99 -13.35 -0.41
C LEU A 72 -8.68 -13.01 0.29
N LEU A 73 -8.73 -12.12 1.28
CA LEU A 73 -7.59 -11.58 1.99
C LEU A 73 -7.78 -11.76 3.50
N ARG A 74 -6.77 -12.29 4.19
CA ARG A 74 -6.74 -12.39 5.65
C ARG A 74 -5.79 -11.35 6.23
N THR A 75 -6.31 -10.51 7.13
CA THR A 75 -5.52 -9.55 7.90
C THR A 75 -4.92 -10.24 9.13
N ILE A 76 -3.61 -10.08 9.31
CA ILE A 76 -2.85 -10.51 10.49
C ILE A 76 -2.62 -9.27 11.35
N TYR A 77 -3.05 -9.32 12.61
CA TYR A 77 -2.74 -8.27 13.57
C TYR A 77 -1.36 -8.52 14.15
N VAL A 78 -0.47 -7.56 13.98
CA VAL A 78 0.91 -7.65 14.46
C VAL A 78 0.92 -7.55 15.99
N THR A 79 1.50 -8.55 16.66
CA THR A 79 1.59 -8.60 18.12
C THR A 79 2.88 -7.94 18.62
N PRO A 80 2.98 -7.54 19.89
CA PRO A 80 4.20 -6.99 20.47
C PRO A 80 5.44 -7.88 20.26
N GLU A 81 5.26 -9.20 20.31
CA GLU A 81 6.32 -10.17 20.08
C GLU A 81 6.85 -10.10 18.64
N ILE A 82 5.94 -10.01 17.66
CA ILE A 82 6.32 -9.85 16.24
C ILE A 82 7.05 -8.51 16.04
N ILE A 83 6.62 -7.44 16.72
CA ILE A 83 7.29 -6.14 16.66
C ILE A 83 8.71 -6.26 17.19
N GLU A 84 8.90 -6.87 18.36
CA GLU A 84 10.22 -7.04 18.98
C GLU A 84 11.15 -7.89 18.10
N GLU A 85 10.66 -9.02 17.58
CA GLU A 85 11.40 -9.87 16.66
C GLU A 85 11.76 -9.13 15.37
N SER A 86 10.83 -8.37 14.81
CA SER A 86 11.06 -7.61 13.57
C SER A 86 12.10 -6.50 13.74
N PHE A 87 12.18 -5.90 14.93
CA PHE A 87 13.13 -4.83 15.24
C PHE A 87 14.57 -5.35 15.36
N PHE A 88 14.77 -6.61 15.74
CA PHE A 88 16.10 -7.18 15.95
C PHE A 88 16.99 -7.15 14.69
N PRO A 89 16.52 -7.55 13.50
CA PRO A 89 17.22 -7.32 12.24
C PRO A 89 17.53 -5.84 11.95
N PHE A 90 16.63 -4.90 12.23
CA PHE A 90 16.87 -3.46 12.03
C PHE A 90 18.02 -2.97 12.92
N ARG A 91 18.06 -3.41 14.18
CA ARG A 91 19.15 -3.10 15.10
C ARG A 91 20.50 -3.63 14.59
N LYS A 92 20.52 -4.82 13.98
CA LYS A 92 21.75 -5.46 13.48
C LYS A 92 22.25 -4.87 12.15
N ARG A 93 21.38 -4.30 11.32
CA ARG A 93 21.72 -3.82 9.96
C ARG A 93 22.00 -2.32 9.84
N GLY A 94 21.98 -1.57 10.95
CA GLY A 94 22.18 -0.11 10.97
C GLY A 94 23.47 0.42 10.31
N ASN A 95 24.49 -0.43 10.12
CA ASN A 95 25.77 -0.06 9.48
C ASN A 95 26.03 -0.77 8.13
N SER A 96 25.04 -1.42 7.51
CA SER A 96 25.28 -2.05 6.20
C SER A 96 25.27 -1.01 5.06
N PRO A 97 26.29 -0.96 4.17
CA PRO A 97 26.35 0.00 3.06
C PRO A 97 25.22 -0.13 2.02
N LEU A 98 24.44 -1.22 2.10
CA LEU A 98 23.27 -1.47 1.24
C LEU A 98 22.03 -0.72 1.73
N TRP A 99 21.89 -0.52 3.05
CA TRP A 99 20.79 0.25 3.64
C TRP A 99 20.94 1.76 3.38
N ASN A 100 22.18 2.27 3.45
CA ASN A 100 22.49 3.68 3.20
C ASN A 100 22.36 4.11 1.72
N ARG A 101 22.16 3.16 0.79
CA ARG A 101 21.94 3.47 -0.64
C ARG A 101 20.48 3.73 -1.01
N GLY A 102 19.52 3.40 -0.13
CA GLY A 102 18.09 3.64 -0.35
C GLY A 102 17.56 4.92 0.29
N VAL A 103 18.31 5.53 1.22
CA VAL A 103 17.94 6.80 1.84
C VAL A 103 18.56 7.94 1.06
N ARG A 104 17.93 8.39 -0.04
CA ARG A 104 18.09 9.80 -0.41
C ARG A 104 17.47 10.61 0.71
N LYS A 105 18.32 11.27 1.49
CA LYS A 105 17.93 12.32 2.43
C LYS A 105 17.54 13.56 1.63
N ASP A 106 16.33 13.54 1.06
CA ASP A 106 15.71 14.76 0.54
C ASP A 106 14.50 15.19 1.41
N PHE A 107 14.38 14.67 2.63
CA PHE A 107 13.66 15.36 3.70
C PHE A 107 14.63 16.28 4.43
N GLY A 108 15.04 17.34 3.72
CA GLY A 108 15.65 18.51 4.31
C GLY A 108 14.58 19.26 5.09
N ALA A 109 14.70 19.28 6.42
CA ALA A 109 14.01 20.26 7.23
C ALA A 109 14.63 21.64 6.94
N SER A 110 14.09 22.36 5.96
CA SER A 110 14.20 23.81 5.88
C SER A 110 12.80 24.40 5.83
N ARG A 111 12.46 25.07 6.93
CA ARG A 111 11.37 26.02 7.07
C ARG A 111 11.45 27.05 5.94
N SER A 112 10.27 27.48 5.47
CA SER A 112 9.95 28.37 4.33
C SER A 112 9.93 27.69 2.96
N ASP A 113 8.76 27.18 2.57
CA ASP A 113 8.05 27.56 1.32
C ASP A 113 6.87 26.59 1.09
N ASP A 114 5.76 26.85 1.79
CA ASP A 114 4.49 26.09 1.72
C ASP A 114 3.71 26.27 0.39
N ALA A 115 4.40 26.56 -0.72
CA ALA A 115 3.74 26.90 -1.99
C ALA A 115 3.86 25.83 -3.08
N GLU A 116 4.86 24.94 -3.05
CA GLU A 116 5.13 24.04 -4.19
C GLU A 116 4.52 22.63 -4.11
N LEU A 117 3.90 22.25 -2.98
CA LEU A 117 3.06 21.04 -2.94
C LEU A 117 1.64 21.26 -3.50
N SER A 118 1.32 22.51 -3.87
CA SER A 118 0.03 22.90 -4.45
C SER A 118 -0.06 22.74 -5.97
N THR A 119 1.06 22.47 -6.65
CA THR A 119 1.16 22.45 -8.12
C THR A 119 1.21 21.06 -8.75
N LEU A 120 1.20 19.98 -7.96
CA LEU A 120 0.74 18.70 -8.48
C LEU A 120 -0.78 18.79 -8.62
N VAL A 121 -1.22 19.26 -9.79
CA VAL A 121 -2.59 19.03 -10.27
C VAL A 121 -2.73 17.52 -10.41
N PHE A 122 -3.12 16.88 -9.32
CA PHE A 122 -3.50 15.48 -9.34
C PHE A 122 -4.75 15.38 -10.21
N PRO A 123 -4.78 14.46 -11.19
CA PRO A 123 -6.00 14.24 -11.95
C PRO A 123 -7.13 13.95 -10.97
N ASP A 124 -8.34 14.40 -11.32
CA ASP A 124 -9.58 14.19 -10.54
C ASP A 124 -9.54 12.82 -9.84
N PRO A 125 -9.82 12.69 -8.53
CA PRO A 125 -9.91 11.42 -7.81
C PRO A 125 -10.63 10.31 -8.59
N ALA A 126 -11.63 10.67 -9.41
CA ALA A 126 -12.33 9.77 -10.31
C ALA A 126 -11.45 9.10 -11.40
N THR A 127 -10.30 9.69 -11.71
CA THR A 127 -9.36 9.26 -12.76
C THR A 127 -8.23 8.36 -12.24
N LEU A 128 -7.81 8.52 -10.98
CA LEU A 128 -6.69 7.74 -10.41
C LEU A 128 -7.13 6.35 -9.95
N LEU A 129 -8.35 6.21 -9.40
CA LEU A 129 -8.83 4.93 -8.86
C LEU A 129 -10.16 4.46 -9.51
N GLY A 130 -10.81 5.31 -10.32
CA GLY A 130 -12.02 4.96 -11.08
C GLY A 130 -13.23 4.60 -10.21
N ASN A 131 -14.42 4.61 -10.81
CA ASN A 131 -15.68 4.22 -10.15
C ASN A 131 -15.77 2.71 -9.75
N ARG A 132 -14.63 1.98 -9.71
CA ARG A 132 -14.56 0.57 -9.29
C ARG A 132 -13.45 0.29 -8.27
N CYS A 133 -12.88 1.32 -7.62
CA CYS A 133 -12.02 1.11 -6.48
C CYS A 133 -12.77 0.23 -5.45
N GLY A 134 -12.14 -0.85 -4.97
CA GLY A 134 -12.79 -1.78 -4.05
C GLY A 134 -13.75 -2.81 -4.68
N ARG A 135 -13.82 -3.01 -6.00
CA ARG A 135 -14.48 -4.22 -6.55
C ARG A 135 -13.53 -5.38 -6.77
N LEU A 136 -12.24 -5.14 -6.58
CA LEU A 136 -11.17 -6.08 -6.90
C LEU A 136 -10.77 -6.96 -5.72
N TRP A 137 -11.43 -6.87 -4.57
CA TRP A 137 -11.19 -7.75 -3.42
C TRP A 137 -12.43 -8.51 -2.96
N VAL A 138 -13.53 -8.40 -3.70
CA VAL A 138 -14.75 -9.18 -3.52
C VAL A 138 -14.66 -10.45 -4.40
N PRO A 139 -15.18 -11.61 -3.97
CA PRO A 139 -15.28 -12.82 -4.79
C PRO A 139 -16.00 -12.61 -6.13
#